data_AF-A0A7Y2E1Z3-F1
#
_entry.id   AF-A0A7Y2E1Z3-F1
#
_cell.length_a   1.000
_cell.length_b   1.000
_cell.length_c   1.000
_cell.angle_alpha   90.00
_cell.angle_beta   90.00
_cell.angle_gamma   90.00
#
_symmetry.space_group_name_H-M   'P 1'
#
loop_
_entity.id
_entity.type
_entity.pdbx_description
1 polymer ?
#
loop_
_entity_poly.entity_id
_entity_poly.type
_entity_poly.pdbx_seq_one_letter_code
_entity_poly.pdbx_strand_id
1 'polypeptide(L)'
;LALGDQQIISIAVDPNDDDVVYAGANLSGVGSIYRSTNGGDGWQRLMTFNQPVWAITVDPSDSDRILVGTLGDGIHESTDGGQTFMKIGSTANGLGNDYVFALEFGPSGGPFAGDVIAGTDDGVYVLGGGTWSEVGVGSRGYRIRSLAFAGTTIQAGTWGEGIIEFDPSTGTWFDFGLADIPVIAFAVHPVTGDLIIGTGGQGLFLSRKSGAGTDTDRNTTAGPGDIQLTLESNYPNPFNPATTVPFEMRENGRIRISVVDVLGREINVLIDRHVSAGRHTVTWNAEGVPSGTYLIRAETDTGVRSRPAILLK
;
A
#
# COMPACT_ATOMS: atom_id res chain seq x y z
N LEU A 1 -13.14 -29.43 -12.36
CA LEU A 1 -13.67 -28.83 -13.62
C LEU A 1 -13.18 -27.39 -13.67
N ALA A 2 -12.40 -27.00 -14.68
CA ALA A 2 -11.81 -25.66 -14.75
C ALA A 2 -12.88 -24.59 -15.03
N LEU A 3 -12.70 -23.39 -14.46
CA LEU A 3 -13.53 -22.21 -14.74
C LEU A 3 -13.25 -21.70 -16.18
N GLY A 4 -13.81 -22.38 -17.19
CA GLY A 4 -13.62 -22.05 -18.61
C GLY A 4 -14.19 -20.67 -18.98
N ASP A 5 -13.45 -19.93 -19.81
CA ASP A 5 -13.72 -18.58 -20.35
C ASP A 5 -13.72 -17.41 -19.34
N GLN A 6 -13.55 -17.67 -18.05
CA GLN A 6 -13.49 -16.61 -17.03
C GLN A 6 -12.06 -16.11 -16.82
N GLN A 7 -11.87 -14.79 -16.71
CA GLN A 7 -10.64 -14.24 -16.17
C GLN A 7 -10.73 -14.25 -14.64
N ILE A 8 -9.99 -15.14 -13.99
CA ILE A 8 -9.88 -15.15 -12.53
C ILE A 8 -8.89 -14.06 -12.13
N ILE A 9 -9.36 -13.11 -11.34
CA ILE A 9 -8.63 -11.88 -10.99
C ILE A 9 -8.42 -11.72 -9.48
N SER A 10 -9.13 -12.51 -8.66
CA SER A 10 -8.94 -12.56 -7.22
C SER A 10 -9.23 -13.95 -6.67
N ILE A 11 -8.58 -14.29 -5.56
CA ILE A 11 -8.77 -15.55 -4.85
C ILE A 11 -8.68 -15.27 -3.35
N ALA A 12 -9.50 -15.96 -2.56
CA ALA A 12 -9.42 -15.97 -1.11
C ALA A 12 -9.63 -17.39 -0.61
N VAL A 13 -8.91 -17.79 0.44
CA VAL A 13 -9.11 -19.06 1.14
C VAL A 13 -9.82 -18.75 2.44
N ASP A 14 -10.79 -19.58 2.82
CA ASP A 14 -11.42 -19.45 4.13
C ASP A 14 -10.37 -19.72 5.23
N PRO A 15 -10.15 -18.77 6.16
CA PRO A 15 -9.15 -18.91 7.21
C PRO A 15 -9.43 -20.05 8.20
N ASN A 16 -10.67 -20.58 8.24
CA ASN A 16 -11.07 -21.66 9.14
C ASN A 16 -11.26 -23.01 8.42
N ASP A 17 -11.21 -23.05 7.09
CA ASP A 17 -11.34 -24.27 6.27
C ASP A 17 -10.60 -24.10 4.93
N ASP A 18 -9.40 -24.69 4.81
CA ASP A 18 -8.56 -24.53 3.62
C ASP A 18 -9.07 -25.29 2.38
N ASP A 19 -10.08 -26.15 2.54
CA ASP A 19 -10.83 -26.73 1.42
C ASP A 19 -11.83 -25.72 0.81
N VAL A 20 -12.21 -24.67 1.55
CA VAL A 20 -13.11 -23.63 1.07
C VAL A 20 -12.33 -22.48 0.44
N VAL A 21 -12.51 -22.31 -0.87
CA VAL A 21 -11.81 -21.29 -1.66
C VAL A 21 -12.79 -20.48 -2.47
N TYR A 22 -12.64 -19.16 -2.49
CA TYR A 22 -13.43 -18.24 -3.28
C TYR A 22 -12.60 -17.69 -4.43
N ALA A 23 -13.21 -17.56 -5.61
CA ALA A 23 -12.58 -16.98 -6.79
C ALA A 23 -13.46 -15.88 -7.39
N GLY A 24 -12.87 -14.70 -7.57
CA GLY A 24 -13.48 -13.56 -8.22
C GLY A 24 -13.10 -13.54 -9.69
N ALA A 25 -14.11 -13.35 -10.52
CA ALA A 25 -13.97 -13.44 -11.96
C ALA A 25 -14.40 -12.15 -12.66
N ASN A 26 -13.89 -11.99 -13.88
CA ASN A 26 -14.34 -11.03 -14.87
C ASN A 26 -14.60 -11.76 -16.21
N LEU A 27 -15.73 -11.46 -16.83
CA LEU A 27 -16.01 -11.80 -18.21
C LEU A 27 -16.63 -10.58 -18.90
N SER A 28 -15.84 -9.90 -19.74
CA SER A 28 -16.30 -8.74 -20.53
C SER A 28 -16.94 -7.62 -19.68
N GLY A 29 -16.40 -7.37 -18.48
CA GLY A 29 -16.89 -6.35 -17.54
C GLY A 29 -17.93 -6.85 -16.55
N VAL A 30 -18.41 -8.08 -16.69
CA VAL A 30 -19.35 -8.70 -15.74
C VAL A 30 -18.56 -9.52 -14.72
N GLY A 31 -18.78 -9.24 -13.44
CA GLY A 31 -18.13 -9.96 -12.36
C GLY A 31 -18.89 -11.20 -11.92
N SER A 32 -18.21 -12.16 -11.30
CA SER A 32 -18.85 -13.28 -10.61
C SER A 32 -17.97 -13.77 -9.47
N ILE A 33 -18.59 -14.31 -8.43
CA ILE A 33 -17.89 -15.03 -7.37
C ILE A 33 -18.22 -16.53 -7.47
N TYR A 34 -17.18 -17.34 -7.39
CA TYR A 34 -17.23 -18.79 -7.36
C TYR A 34 -16.70 -19.30 -6.02
N ARG A 35 -17.19 -20.45 -5.58
CA ARG A 35 -16.73 -21.14 -4.37
C ARG A 35 -16.36 -22.58 -4.69
N SER A 36 -15.25 -23.03 -4.16
CA SER A 36 -14.84 -24.41 -4.01
C SER A 36 -15.01 -24.84 -2.56
N THR A 37 -15.28 -26.12 -2.32
CA THR A 37 -15.36 -26.74 -0.99
C THR A 37 -14.54 -28.04 -0.95
N ASN A 38 -13.51 -28.10 -1.79
CA ASN A 38 -12.64 -29.25 -2.00
C ASN A 38 -11.27 -28.81 -2.54
N GLY A 39 -10.72 -27.74 -1.99
CA GLY A 39 -9.35 -27.28 -2.28
C GLY A 39 -9.12 -26.80 -3.71
N GLY A 40 -10.18 -26.47 -4.45
CA GLY A 40 -10.12 -25.98 -5.83
C GLY A 40 -10.38 -27.03 -6.92
N ASP A 41 -10.68 -28.28 -6.57
CA ASP A 41 -10.96 -29.35 -7.54
C ASP A 41 -12.28 -29.13 -8.31
N GLY A 42 -13.26 -28.51 -7.64
CA GLY A 42 -14.58 -28.17 -8.17
C GLY A 42 -15.03 -26.77 -7.74
N TRP A 43 -15.84 -26.13 -8.59
CA TRP A 43 -16.29 -24.75 -8.38
C TRP A 43 -17.77 -24.59 -8.68
N GLN A 44 -18.45 -23.82 -7.83
CA GLN A 44 -19.84 -23.40 -7.99
C GLN A 44 -19.91 -21.89 -8.07
N ARG A 45 -20.59 -21.32 -9.07
CA ARG A 45 -20.90 -19.88 -9.09
C ARG A 45 -21.93 -19.57 -8.03
N LEU A 46 -21.66 -18.61 -7.16
CA LEU A 46 -22.61 -18.16 -6.14
C LEU A 46 -23.43 -16.98 -6.64
N MET A 47 -22.77 -15.94 -7.15
CA MET A 47 -23.41 -14.70 -7.58
C MET A 47 -22.70 -14.05 -8.76
N THR A 48 -23.45 -13.23 -9.50
CA THR A 48 -22.96 -12.37 -10.59
C THR A 48 -23.12 -10.91 -10.21
N PHE A 49 -22.14 -10.09 -10.57
CA PHE A 49 -22.08 -8.67 -10.29
C PHE A 49 -22.02 -7.89 -11.61
N ASN A 50 -22.51 -6.65 -11.59
CA ASN A 50 -22.44 -5.76 -12.77
C ASN A 50 -21.03 -5.22 -13.05
N GLN A 51 -20.10 -5.42 -12.12
CA GLN A 51 -18.70 -5.00 -12.23
C GLN A 51 -17.77 -6.16 -11.86
N PRO A 52 -16.53 -6.20 -12.39
CA PRO A 52 -15.52 -7.19 -12.04
C PRO A 52 -15.31 -7.30 -10.52
N VAL A 53 -15.12 -8.54 -10.04
CA VAL A 53 -14.83 -8.82 -8.62
C VAL A 53 -13.32 -8.85 -8.40
N TRP A 54 -12.78 -7.75 -7.89
CA TRP A 54 -11.33 -7.53 -7.80
C TRP A 54 -10.72 -7.88 -6.45
N ALA A 55 -11.49 -7.80 -5.37
CA ALA A 55 -11.03 -8.17 -4.04
C ALA A 55 -12.05 -9.10 -3.38
N ILE A 56 -11.56 -10.11 -2.67
CA ILE A 56 -12.37 -11.00 -1.83
C ILE A 56 -11.61 -11.18 -0.52
N THR A 57 -12.31 -11.09 0.60
CA THR A 57 -11.78 -11.46 1.91
C THR A 57 -12.84 -12.17 2.74
N VAL A 58 -12.43 -13.10 3.60
CA VAL A 58 -13.29 -13.87 4.50
C VAL A 58 -12.93 -13.51 5.94
N ASP A 59 -13.93 -13.31 6.80
CA ASP A 59 -13.68 -12.91 8.19
C ASP A 59 -12.98 -14.06 8.94
N PRO A 60 -11.79 -13.83 9.53
CA PRO A 60 -11.09 -14.86 10.29
C PRO A 60 -11.85 -15.38 11.50
N SER A 61 -12.82 -14.62 12.00
CA SER A 61 -13.68 -15.02 13.12
C SER A 61 -15.01 -15.63 12.69
N ASP A 62 -15.40 -15.51 11.42
CA ASP A 62 -16.69 -15.95 10.90
C ASP A 62 -16.63 -16.27 9.39
N SER A 63 -16.54 -17.55 9.05
CA SER A 63 -16.50 -18.05 7.67
C SER A 63 -17.74 -17.69 6.84
N ASP A 64 -18.88 -17.39 7.47
CA ASP A 64 -20.07 -16.96 6.74
C ASP A 64 -20.00 -15.49 6.29
N ARG A 65 -19.08 -14.72 6.86
CA ARG A 65 -18.90 -13.30 6.57
C ARG A 65 -17.81 -13.08 5.51
N ILE A 66 -18.25 -12.66 4.32
CA ILE A 66 -17.39 -12.53 3.14
C ILE A 66 -17.60 -11.14 2.55
N LEU A 67 -16.51 -10.43 2.26
CA LEU A 67 -16.57 -9.14 1.57
C LEU A 67 -15.99 -9.23 0.17
N VAL A 68 -16.61 -8.49 -0.74
CA VAL A 68 -16.28 -8.42 -2.16
C VAL A 68 -16.11 -6.96 -2.55
N GLY A 69 -14.93 -6.64 -3.09
CA GLY A 69 -14.61 -5.35 -3.70
C GLY A 69 -14.74 -5.44 -5.20
N THR A 70 -15.37 -4.44 -5.80
CA THR A 70 -15.63 -4.40 -7.24
C THR A 70 -14.95 -3.21 -7.92
N LEU A 71 -14.77 -3.29 -9.24
CA LEU A 71 -14.30 -2.15 -10.04
C LEU A 71 -15.45 -1.23 -10.46
N GLY A 72 -15.96 -0.42 -9.53
CA GLY A 72 -16.91 0.66 -9.83
C GLY A 72 -18.31 0.49 -9.24
N ASP A 73 -18.54 -0.54 -8.43
CA ASP A 73 -19.78 -0.70 -7.66
C ASP A 73 -19.54 -0.80 -6.14
N GLY A 74 -18.33 -0.48 -5.68
CA GLY A 74 -17.97 -0.46 -4.26
C GLY A 74 -17.87 -1.86 -3.64
N ILE A 75 -18.31 -1.96 -2.38
CA ILE A 75 -18.11 -3.13 -1.50
C ILE A 75 -19.44 -3.81 -1.21
N HIS A 76 -19.46 -5.13 -1.34
CA HIS A 76 -20.58 -5.99 -1.02
C HIS A 76 -20.20 -6.98 0.08
N GLU A 77 -21.12 -7.28 0.99
CA GLU A 77 -20.94 -8.19 2.11
C GLU A 77 -21.98 -9.30 2.06
N SER A 78 -21.53 -10.53 2.32
CA SER A 78 -22.36 -11.67 2.66
C SER A 78 -22.20 -11.98 4.15
N THR A 79 -23.26 -12.44 4.79
CA THR A 79 -23.28 -12.96 6.17
C THR A 79 -23.92 -14.36 6.23
N ASP A 80 -23.92 -15.07 5.09
CA ASP A 80 -24.58 -16.36 4.89
C ASP A 80 -23.75 -17.33 4.03
N GLY A 81 -22.42 -17.19 4.07
CA GLY A 81 -21.48 -18.06 3.36
C GLY A 81 -21.47 -17.82 1.85
N GLY A 82 -21.88 -16.63 1.40
CA GLY A 82 -21.90 -16.18 0.02
C GLY A 82 -23.19 -16.53 -0.73
N GLN A 83 -24.27 -16.90 -0.05
CA GLN A 83 -25.55 -17.17 -0.69
C GLN A 83 -26.22 -15.87 -1.16
N THR A 84 -26.11 -14.81 -0.37
CA THR A 84 -26.57 -13.47 -0.72
C THR A 84 -25.50 -12.42 -0.42
N PHE A 85 -25.52 -11.32 -1.17
CA PHE A 85 -24.62 -10.19 -0.95
C PHE A 85 -25.41 -8.88 -0.92
N MET A 86 -25.09 -8.01 0.03
CA MET A 86 -25.65 -6.68 0.18
C MET A 86 -24.55 -5.63 0.00
N LYS A 87 -24.86 -4.54 -0.70
CA LYS A 87 -23.91 -3.44 -0.86
C LYS A 87 -23.77 -2.66 0.45
N ILE A 88 -22.55 -2.57 0.96
CA ILE A 88 -22.23 -1.90 2.24
C ILE A 88 -21.28 -0.71 2.08
N GLY A 89 -20.59 -0.60 0.94
CA GLY A 89 -19.63 0.47 0.68
C GLY A 89 -19.82 1.11 -0.68
N SER A 90 -19.85 2.43 -0.71
CA SER A 90 -19.77 3.25 -1.92
C SER A 90 -19.37 4.68 -1.58
N THR A 91 -19.14 5.49 -2.61
CA THR A 91 -18.98 6.94 -2.50
C THR A 91 -20.14 7.63 -1.78
N ALA A 92 -21.36 7.08 -1.90
CA ALA A 92 -22.53 7.57 -1.18
C ALA A 92 -22.50 7.27 0.33
N ASN A 93 -21.66 6.33 0.77
CA ASN A 93 -21.52 5.93 2.18
C ASN A 93 -20.08 6.06 2.70
N GLY A 94 -19.32 7.01 2.15
CA GLY A 94 -18.05 7.47 2.72
C GLY A 94 -16.77 6.90 2.11
N LEU A 95 -16.83 5.99 1.14
CA LEU A 95 -15.64 5.63 0.36
C LEU A 95 -15.22 6.82 -0.51
N GLY A 96 -13.92 6.98 -0.77
CA GLY A 96 -13.43 7.99 -1.71
C GLY A 96 -13.67 7.63 -3.17
N ASN A 97 -13.79 6.33 -3.46
CA ASN A 97 -13.97 5.80 -4.80
C ASN A 97 -14.69 4.45 -4.78
N ASP A 98 -15.49 4.16 -5.81
CA ASP A 98 -16.22 2.90 -5.96
C ASP A 98 -15.37 1.77 -6.59
N TYR A 99 -14.13 2.07 -6.98
CA TYR A 99 -13.15 1.08 -7.43
C TYR A 99 -12.34 0.59 -6.23
N VAL A 100 -12.59 -0.65 -5.83
CA VAL A 100 -12.01 -1.28 -4.64
C VAL A 100 -11.08 -2.40 -5.07
N PHE A 101 -9.80 -2.27 -4.75
CA PHE A 101 -8.75 -3.17 -5.20
C PHE A 101 -8.20 -4.07 -4.11
N ALA A 102 -8.36 -3.69 -2.84
CA ALA A 102 -7.91 -4.47 -1.70
C ALA A 102 -8.94 -4.38 -0.58
N LEU A 103 -9.16 -5.50 0.11
CA LEU A 103 -10.00 -5.60 1.30
C LEU A 103 -9.31 -6.52 2.29
N GLU A 104 -9.23 -6.11 3.54
CA GLU A 104 -8.59 -6.89 4.59
C GLU A 104 -9.37 -6.78 5.90
N PHE A 105 -9.48 -7.90 6.60
CA PHE A 105 -9.93 -7.91 7.99
C PHE A 105 -8.77 -7.61 8.92
N GLY A 106 -9.03 -6.73 9.88
CA GLY A 106 -8.11 -6.41 10.94
C GLY A 106 -7.75 -7.64 11.79
N PRO A 107 -6.52 -7.68 12.33
CA PRO A 107 -6.10 -8.78 13.20
C PRO A 107 -6.98 -8.87 14.45
N SER A 108 -6.88 -9.96 15.22
CA SER A 108 -7.68 -10.14 16.45
C SER A 108 -7.32 -9.18 17.60
N GLY A 109 -6.28 -8.35 17.44
CA GLY A 109 -5.81 -7.44 18.48
C GLY A 109 -5.04 -6.26 17.90
N GLY A 110 -4.89 -5.21 18.71
CA GLY A 110 -4.27 -3.95 18.29
C GLY A 110 -5.30 -2.90 17.86
N PRO A 111 -4.86 -1.81 17.24
CA PRO A 111 -5.69 -0.63 16.98
C PRO A 111 -6.79 -0.87 15.94
N PHE A 112 -6.67 -1.91 15.12
CA PHE A 112 -7.60 -2.25 14.03
C PHE A 112 -8.37 -3.54 14.32
N ALA A 113 -8.52 -3.93 15.59
CA ALA A 113 -9.05 -5.25 15.92
C ALA A 113 -10.50 -5.42 15.46
N GLY A 114 -10.73 -6.36 14.52
CA GLY A 114 -12.05 -6.62 13.95
C GLY A 114 -12.55 -5.58 12.93
N ASP A 115 -11.72 -4.58 12.59
CA ASP A 115 -12.05 -3.59 11.58
C ASP A 115 -11.99 -4.19 10.17
N VAL A 116 -12.67 -3.55 9.21
CA VAL A 116 -12.50 -3.85 7.79
C VAL A 116 -11.81 -2.67 7.12
N ILE A 117 -10.71 -2.94 6.43
CA ILE A 117 -9.95 -1.93 5.69
C ILE A 117 -10.14 -2.16 4.19
N ALA A 118 -10.36 -1.07 3.45
CA ALA A 118 -10.51 -1.07 2.01
C ALA A 118 -9.47 -0.16 1.34
N GLY A 119 -8.79 -0.69 0.33
CA GLY A 119 -7.91 0.06 -0.55
C GLY A 119 -8.64 0.38 -1.84
N THR A 120 -8.73 1.67 -2.16
CA THR A 120 -9.47 2.19 -3.32
C THR A 120 -8.56 2.96 -4.28
N ASP A 121 -9.10 3.40 -5.42
CA ASP A 121 -8.42 4.34 -6.32
C ASP A 121 -8.30 5.78 -5.79
N ASP A 122 -8.72 6.05 -4.55
CA ASP A 122 -8.55 7.35 -3.88
C ASP A 122 -7.75 7.26 -2.58
N GLY A 123 -7.66 6.11 -1.91
CA GLY A 123 -6.97 5.98 -0.64
C GLY A 123 -7.43 4.76 0.17
N VAL A 124 -7.15 4.78 1.48
CA VAL A 124 -7.45 3.69 2.41
C VAL A 124 -8.58 4.07 3.36
N TYR A 125 -9.59 3.20 3.50
CA TYR A 125 -10.81 3.45 4.26
C TYR A 125 -11.08 2.35 5.27
N VAL A 126 -11.68 2.70 6.40
CA VAL A 126 -12.14 1.77 7.44
C VAL A 126 -13.66 1.85 7.61
N LEU A 127 -14.29 0.70 7.81
CA LEU A 127 -15.70 0.60 8.15
C LEU A 127 -15.89 0.79 9.66
N GLY A 128 -16.63 1.82 10.06
CA GLY A 128 -16.97 2.09 11.46
C GLY A 128 -18.39 2.64 11.60
N GLY A 129 -19.19 2.05 12.50
CA GLY A 129 -20.57 2.53 12.74
C GLY A 129 -21.49 2.47 11.51
N GLY A 130 -21.20 1.59 10.55
CA GLY A 130 -21.96 1.42 9.30
C GLY A 130 -21.59 2.37 8.16
N THR A 131 -20.60 3.25 8.36
CA THR A 131 -20.10 4.17 7.33
C THR A 131 -18.61 3.97 7.11
N TRP A 132 -18.13 4.35 5.92
CA TRP A 132 -16.70 4.33 5.61
C TRP A 132 -16.07 5.68 5.90
N SER A 133 -14.84 5.65 6.40
CA SER A 133 -14.04 6.86 6.65
C SER A 133 -12.58 6.60 6.30
N GLU A 134 -11.84 7.64 5.96
CA GLU A 134 -10.41 7.52 5.67
C GLU A 134 -9.65 7.03 6.90
N VAL A 135 -8.72 6.08 6.70
CA VAL A 135 -7.80 5.65 7.74
C VAL A 135 -6.72 6.71 7.92
N GLY A 136 -6.76 7.44 9.03
CA GLY A 136 -5.76 8.45 9.35
C GLY A 136 -5.63 9.54 8.27
N VAL A 137 -4.50 10.23 8.27
CA VAL A 137 -4.24 11.32 7.31
C VAL A 137 -3.10 10.98 6.36
N GLY A 138 -3.33 11.21 5.07
CA GLY A 138 -2.30 11.15 4.03
C GLY A 138 -2.42 9.95 3.09
N SER A 139 -3.50 9.16 3.15
CA SER A 139 -3.75 8.10 2.19
C SER A 139 -4.42 8.61 0.90
N ARG A 140 -5.11 9.75 0.97
CA ARG A 140 -5.80 10.32 -0.19
C ARG A 140 -4.88 10.63 -1.37
N GLY A 141 -5.40 10.36 -2.57
CA GLY A 141 -4.71 10.57 -3.84
C GLY A 141 -3.81 9.40 -4.25
N TYR A 142 -3.55 8.42 -3.37
CA TYR A 142 -2.85 7.20 -3.73
C TYR A 142 -3.83 6.16 -4.26
N ARG A 143 -3.50 5.57 -5.41
CA ARG A 143 -4.26 4.46 -5.97
C ARG A 143 -3.81 3.16 -5.34
N ILE A 144 -4.56 2.70 -4.36
CA ILE A 144 -4.20 1.51 -3.59
C ILE A 144 -4.51 0.26 -4.42
N ARG A 145 -3.57 -0.68 -4.44
CA ARG A 145 -3.65 -1.93 -5.20
C ARG A 145 -3.55 -3.15 -4.31
N SER A 146 -2.87 -3.03 -3.18
CA SER A 146 -2.74 -4.09 -2.18
C SER A 146 -2.65 -3.48 -0.79
N LEU A 147 -3.11 -4.24 0.20
CA LEU A 147 -3.03 -3.91 1.61
C LEU A 147 -2.49 -5.11 2.36
N ALA A 148 -1.79 -4.87 3.46
CA ALA A 148 -1.49 -5.90 4.43
C ALA A 148 -1.23 -5.31 5.82
N PHE A 149 -1.55 -6.08 6.86
CA PHE A 149 -1.18 -5.74 8.23
C PHE A 149 0.25 -6.21 8.53
N ALA A 150 1.07 -5.31 9.08
CA ALA A 150 2.45 -5.59 9.50
C ALA A 150 2.62 -5.30 11.00
N GLY A 151 2.08 -6.19 11.84
CA GLY A 151 1.97 -5.94 13.28
C GLY A 151 0.83 -4.95 13.56
N THR A 152 1.16 -3.74 14.02
CA THR A 152 0.15 -2.70 14.29
C THR A 152 -0.02 -1.71 13.14
N THR A 153 0.88 -1.72 12.15
CA THR A 153 0.83 -0.82 10.98
C THR A 153 0.04 -1.46 9.84
N ILE A 154 -0.38 -0.61 8.89
CA ILE A 154 -0.93 -1.05 7.61
C ILE A 154 0.06 -0.66 6.53
N GLN A 155 0.42 -1.60 5.66
CA GLN A 155 1.19 -1.31 4.46
C GLN A 155 0.27 -1.34 3.26
N ALA A 156 0.37 -0.31 2.42
CA ALA A 156 -0.42 -0.15 1.22
C ALA A 156 0.48 0.01 0.00
N GLY A 157 0.24 -0.81 -1.00
CA GLY A 157 0.97 -0.84 -2.25
C GLY A 157 0.19 -0.01 -3.25
N THR A 158 0.87 0.90 -3.93
CA THR A 158 0.21 1.87 -4.79
C THR A 158 0.50 1.61 -6.27
N TRP A 159 -0.32 2.16 -7.17
CA TRP A 159 -0.17 2.00 -8.61
C TRP A 159 1.07 2.70 -9.21
N GLY A 160 1.78 3.58 -8.47
CA GLY A 160 2.96 4.24 -9.04
C GLY A 160 3.82 5.00 -8.05
N GLU A 161 3.65 4.81 -6.75
CA GLU A 161 4.33 5.57 -5.71
C GLU A 161 5.02 4.64 -4.70
N GLY A 162 5.10 3.34 -4.99
CA GLY A 162 5.73 2.35 -4.13
C GLY A 162 4.81 1.88 -3.02
N ILE A 163 5.34 1.86 -1.80
CA ILE A 163 4.67 1.43 -0.58
C ILE A 163 4.52 2.65 0.32
N ILE A 164 3.31 2.84 0.84
CA ILE A 164 3.06 3.73 1.97
C ILE A 164 2.72 2.88 3.20
N GLU A 165 3.14 3.34 4.37
CA GLU A 165 2.84 2.70 5.66
C GLU A 165 2.07 3.66 6.57
N PHE A 166 1.06 3.12 7.25
CA PHE A 166 0.30 3.82 8.27
C PHE A 166 0.84 3.50 9.66
N ASP A 167 1.21 4.53 10.41
CA ASP A 167 1.53 4.40 11.83
C ASP A 167 0.32 4.80 12.70
N PRO A 168 -0.30 3.86 13.43
CA PRO A 168 -1.43 4.14 14.30
C PRO A 168 -1.08 5.05 15.49
N SER A 169 0.19 5.12 15.88
CA SER A 169 0.62 5.96 17.00
C SER A 169 0.62 7.45 16.65
N THR A 170 0.85 7.77 15.38
CA THR A 170 0.81 9.14 14.85
C THR A 170 -0.50 9.45 14.11
N GLY A 171 -1.21 8.41 13.65
CA GLY A 171 -2.41 8.56 12.83
C GLY A 171 -2.10 9.02 11.39
N THR A 172 -0.90 8.76 10.89
CA THR A 172 -0.42 9.29 9.61
C THR A 172 0.19 8.23 8.70
N TRP A 173 0.06 8.46 7.39
CA TRP A 173 0.73 7.68 6.35
C TRP A 173 2.07 8.31 5.96
N PHE A 174 3.07 7.48 5.68
CA PHE A 174 4.38 7.89 5.19
C PHE A 174 4.89 6.97 4.09
N ASP A 175 5.82 7.48 3.28
CA ASP A 175 6.53 6.71 2.26
C ASP A 175 7.43 5.66 2.93
N PHE A 176 7.16 4.38 2.64
CA PHE A 176 7.90 3.24 3.17
C PHE A 176 8.98 2.76 2.20
N GLY A 177 8.88 3.09 0.90
CA GLY A 177 9.90 2.78 -0.10
C GLY A 177 9.33 2.28 -1.43
N LEU A 178 10.24 1.86 -2.33
CA LEU A 178 9.95 1.46 -3.71
C LEU A 178 9.36 2.58 -4.60
N ALA A 179 9.54 3.85 -4.22
CA ALA A 179 9.04 5.02 -4.93
C ALA A 179 9.11 4.88 -6.47
N ASP A 180 8.03 5.33 -7.14
CA ASP A 180 7.82 5.26 -8.58
C ASP A 180 7.65 3.83 -9.16
N ILE A 181 7.57 2.80 -8.30
CA ILE A 181 7.32 1.41 -8.70
C ILE A 181 5.87 1.06 -8.37
N PRO A 182 5.07 0.62 -9.35
CA PRO A 182 3.75 0.05 -9.07
C PRO A 182 3.89 -1.20 -8.20
N VAL A 183 3.23 -1.21 -7.05
CA VAL A 183 3.14 -2.37 -6.16
C VAL A 183 1.79 -3.04 -6.37
N ILE A 184 1.83 -4.28 -6.84
CA ILE A 184 0.65 -5.02 -7.29
C ILE A 184 0.12 -5.95 -6.20
N ALA A 185 1.01 -6.53 -5.40
CA ALA A 185 0.62 -7.51 -4.38
C ALA A 185 1.60 -7.52 -3.20
N PHE A 186 1.08 -7.84 -2.02
CA PHE A 186 1.85 -8.21 -0.85
C PHE A 186 1.54 -9.65 -0.43
N ALA A 187 2.51 -10.28 0.20
CA ALA A 187 2.26 -11.39 1.11
C ALA A 187 3.09 -11.16 2.38
N VAL A 188 2.45 -11.23 3.55
CA VAL A 188 3.11 -11.07 4.85
C VAL A 188 3.27 -12.42 5.48
N HIS A 189 4.49 -12.74 5.93
CA HIS A 189 4.72 -13.93 6.74
C HIS A 189 4.22 -13.67 8.17
N PRO A 190 3.22 -14.43 8.67
CA PRO A 190 2.48 -14.07 9.89
C PRO A 190 3.33 -14.13 11.16
N VAL A 191 4.43 -14.90 11.15
CA VAL A 191 5.30 -15.06 12.32
C VAL A 191 6.45 -14.06 12.32
N THR A 192 7.04 -13.79 11.16
CA THR A 192 8.26 -12.95 11.07
C THR A 192 7.93 -11.50 10.74
N GLY A 193 6.77 -11.25 10.12
CA GLY A 193 6.41 -9.96 9.55
C GLY A 193 7.21 -9.64 8.27
N ASP A 194 7.89 -10.62 7.68
CA ASP A 194 8.57 -10.42 6.40
C ASP A 194 7.55 -10.19 5.29
N LEU A 195 7.85 -9.30 4.36
CA LEU A 195 6.99 -8.99 3.23
C LEU A 195 7.61 -9.44 1.92
N ILE A 196 6.85 -10.23 1.17
CA ILE A 196 7.09 -10.46 -0.25
C ILE A 196 6.24 -9.45 -1.01
N ILE A 197 6.88 -8.68 -1.89
CA ILE A 197 6.27 -7.57 -2.59
C ILE A 197 6.36 -7.84 -4.09
N GLY A 198 5.21 -7.97 -4.75
CA GLY A 198 5.12 -8.08 -6.20
C GLY A 198 5.00 -6.73 -6.85
N THR A 199 5.89 -6.41 -7.79
CA THR A 199 5.93 -5.12 -8.47
C THR A 199 5.61 -5.22 -9.96
N GLY A 200 5.05 -4.15 -10.50
CA GLY A 200 4.84 -3.98 -11.93
C GLY A 200 6.16 -3.83 -12.67
N GLY A 201 6.60 -4.87 -13.37
CA GLY A 201 7.76 -4.81 -14.27
C GLY A 201 9.14 -4.89 -13.61
N GLN A 202 9.23 -4.91 -12.28
CA GLN A 202 10.52 -5.01 -11.56
C GLN A 202 10.69 -6.29 -10.72
N GLY A 203 9.73 -7.22 -10.82
CA GLY A 203 9.82 -8.53 -10.18
C GLY A 203 9.39 -8.53 -8.72
N LEU A 204 10.01 -9.42 -7.92
CA LEU A 204 9.68 -9.63 -6.51
C LEU A 204 10.74 -8.99 -5.61
N PHE A 205 10.30 -8.23 -4.62
CA PHE A 205 11.14 -7.73 -3.54
C PHE A 205 10.82 -8.48 -2.26
N LEU A 206 11.81 -8.59 -1.37
CA LEU A 206 11.66 -9.16 -0.04
C LEU A 206 12.12 -8.13 0.98
N SER A 207 11.20 -7.67 1.82
CA SER A 207 11.53 -6.90 3.02
C SER A 207 11.61 -7.86 4.20
N ARG A 208 12.75 -7.85 4.90
CA ARG A 208 12.94 -8.64 6.11
C ARG A 208 12.93 -7.73 7.32
N LYS A 209 12.16 -8.10 8.34
CA LYS A 209 12.24 -7.41 9.63
C LYS A 209 13.59 -7.73 10.24
N SER A 210 14.53 -6.78 10.26
CA SER A 210 15.82 -6.99 10.91
C SER A 210 15.59 -7.16 12.41
N GLY A 211 16.01 -8.31 12.96
CA GLY A 211 15.98 -8.55 14.39
C GLY A 211 16.86 -7.52 15.12
N ALA A 212 16.25 -6.81 16.06
CA ALA A 212 16.88 -6.03 17.13
C ALA A 212 18.05 -5.10 16.73
N GLY A 213 17.71 -3.87 16.37
CA GLY A 213 18.53 -2.70 16.65
C GLY A 213 17.70 -1.76 17.54
N THR A 214 18.15 -1.50 18.77
CA THR A 214 17.59 -0.45 19.63
C THR A 214 17.95 0.89 19.03
N ASP A 215 17.14 1.39 18.10
CA ASP A 215 17.25 2.77 17.64
C ASP A 215 16.29 3.63 18.48
N THR A 216 16.80 4.05 19.63
CA THR A 216 16.12 4.96 20.56
C THR A 216 16.25 6.40 20.09
N ASP A 217 15.79 6.72 18.88
CA ASP A 217 15.62 8.11 18.43
C ASP A 217 14.46 8.21 17.42
N ARG A 218 13.23 7.99 17.92
CA ARG A 218 12.01 8.42 17.24
C ARG A 218 11.12 9.16 18.20
N ASN A 219 11.50 10.42 18.45
CA ASN A 219 10.62 11.38 19.08
C ASN A 219 10.72 12.71 18.34
N THR A 220 9.97 12.85 17.24
CA THR A 220 9.55 14.16 16.73
C THR A 220 8.16 14.05 16.14
N THR A 221 7.21 14.47 16.97
CA THR A 221 5.82 14.76 16.69
C THR A 221 5.72 15.88 15.64
N ALA A 222 5.03 15.64 14.53
CA ALA A 222 4.36 16.67 13.76
C ALA A 222 3.11 16.09 13.09
N GLY A 223 1.95 16.62 13.47
CA GLY A 223 0.66 16.25 12.92
C GLY A 223 0.43 16.81 11.50
N PRO A 224 -0.75 16.53 10.93
CA PRO A 224 -1.03 16.67 9.51
C PRO A 224 -1.17 18.13 9.09
N GLY A 225 -0.17 18.59 8.35
CA GLY A 225 -0.28 19.71 7.43
C GLY A 225 0.59 19.34 6.24
N ASP A 226 -0.02 19.26 5.05
CA ASP A 226 0.61 19.43 3.75
C ASP A 226 2.14 19.42 3.80
N ILE A 227 2.75 18.24 3.66
CA ILE A 227 4.21 18.08 3.78
C ILE A 227 4.87 19.24 3.04
N GLN A 228 5.62 20.05 3.81
CA GLN A 228 6.12 21.37 3.39
C GLN A 228 7.22 21.26 2.33
N LEU A 229 7.32 20.10 1.68
CA LEU A 229 8.41 19.65 0.84
C LEU A 229 7.86 18.88 -0.36
N THR A 230 8.20 19.38 -1.55
CA THR A 230 8.16 18.61 -2.79
C THR A 230 9.57 18.14 -3.10
N LEU A 231 9.78 16.84 -3.28
CA LEU A 231 11.03 16.28 -3.79
C LEU A 231 10.83 15.79 -5.23
N GLU A 232 11.57 16.39 -6.16
CA GLU A 232 11.45 16.08 -7.59
C GLU A 232 12.49 15.05 -8.02
N SER A 233 12.27 14.45 -9.20
CA SER A 233 13.24 13.54 -9.80
C SER A 233 14.58 14.25 -10.02
N ASN A 234 15.66 13.56 -9.66
CA ASN A 234 16.99 14.04 -9.94
C ASN A 234 17.26 14.03 -11.45
N TYR A 235 18.04 14.99 -11.94
CA TYR A 235 18.48 15.03 -13.33
C TYR A 235 19.99 15.30 -13.44
N PRO A 236 20.72 14.55 -14.30
CA PRO A 236 20.23 13.38 -15.06
C PRO A 236 19.86 12.18 -14.15
N ASN A 237 19.03 11.26 -14.64
CA ASN A 237 18.77 9.95 -14.02
C ASN A 237 18.46 8.93 -15.12
N PRO A 238 19.29 7.89 -15.37
CA PRO A 238 20.56 7.58 -14.69
C PRO A 238 21.64 8.67 -14.83
N PHE A 239 22.62 8.69 -13.93
CA PHE A 239 23.68 9.72 -13.88
C PHE A 239 25.09 9.16 -13.70
N ASN A 240 26.10 9.98 -14.04
CA ASN A 240 27.53 9.68 -13.87
C ASN A 240 28.42 10.94 -13.79
N PRO A 241 29.23 11.14 -12.74
CA PRO A 241 28.99 10.70 -11.37
C PRO A 241 28.06 11.66 -10.63
N ALA A 242 27.58 12.74 -11.26
CA ALA A 242 26.83 13.80 -10.59
C ALA A 242 25.38 13.95 -11.10
N THR A 243 24.47 14.25 -10.18
CA THR A 243 23.07 14.59 -10.47
C THR A 243 22.62 15.77 -9.62
N THR A 244 21.67 16.55 -10.14
CA THR A 244 20.98 17.62 -9.42
C THR A 244 19.64 17.12 -8.92
N VAL A 245 19.32 17.43 -7.67
CA VAL A 245 18.06 17.09 -7.00
C VAL A 245 17.30 18.38 -6.73
N PRO A 246 16.21 18.64 -7.47
CA PRO A 246 15.33 19.77 -7.18
C PRO A 246 14.40 19.43 -6.02
N PHE A 247 14.17 20.42 -5.17
CA PHE A 247 13.16 20.34 -4.12
C PHE A 247 12.52 21.70 -3.91
N GLU A 248 11.28 21.72 -3.45
CA GLU A 248 10.55 22.94 -3.14
C GLU A 248 10.09 22.91 -1.69
N MET A 249 10.42 23.98 -0.96
CA MET A 249 9.95 24.20 0.39
C MET A 249 8.77 25.16 0.34
N ARG A 250 7.62 24.78 0.89
CA ARG A 250 6.43 25.65 0.92
C ARG A 250 6.59 26.81 1.91
N GLU A 251 7.26 26.56 3.03
CA GLU A 251 7.56 27.53 4.07
C GLU A 251 9.04 27.48 4.47
N ASN A 252 9.49 28.48 5.22
CA ASN A 252 10.84 28.46 5.80
C ASN A 252 10.93 27.33 6.85
N GLY A 253 11.94 26.47 6.75
CA GLY A 253 12.07 25.34 7.67
C GLY A 253 13.40 24.63 7.57
N ARG A 254 13.65 23.70 8.49
CA ARG A 254 14.80 22.80 8.41
C ARG A 254 14.55 21.71 7.38
N ILE A 255 15.57 21.40 6.59
CA ILE A 255 15.59 20.25 5.69
C ILE A 255 16.89 19.47 5.85
N ARG A 256 16.79 18.16 5.85
CA ARG A 256 17.91 17.24 5.68
C ARG A 256 17.68 16.40 4.43
N ILE A 257 18.56 16.50 3.44
CA ILE A 257 18.56 15.59 2.28
C ILE A 257 19.78 14.70 2.38
N SER A 258 19.54 13.40 2.46
CA SER A 258 20.55 12.35 2.48
C SER A 258 20.37 11.40 1.29
N VAL A 259 21.42 10.63 1.01
CA VAL A 259 21.42 9.53 0.06
C VAL A 259 21.59 8.26 0.87
N VAL A 260 20.70 7.31 0.70
CA VAL A 260 20.76 5.99 1.34
C VAL A 260 20.82 4.89 0.28
N ASP A 261 21.44 3.76 0.61
CA ASP A 261 21.36 2.57 -0.23
C ASP A 261 20.02 1.82 -0.03
N VAL A 262 19.79 0.76 -0.81
CA VAL A 262 18.57 -0.07 -0.73
C VAL A 262 18.40 -0.80 0.61
N LEU A 263 19.43 -0.83 1.46
CA LEU A 263 19.37 -1.37 2.82
C LEU A 263 19.12 -0.27 3.87
N GLY A 264 18.90 0.97 3.44
CA GLY A 264 18.68 2.12 4.31
C GLY A 264 19.94 2.70 4.94
N ARG A 265 21.14 2.27 4.52
CA ARG A 265 22.40 2.81 5.05
C ARG A 265 22.68 4.17 4.44
N GLU A 266 22.93 5.18 5.27
CA GLU A 266 23.31 6.52 4.83
C GLU A 266 24.69 6.51 4.14
N ILE A 267 24.70 6.91 2.87
CA ILE A 267 25.88 7.03 2.02
C ILE A 267 26.41 8.48 2.06
N ASN A 268 25.51 9.45 2.05
CA ASN A 268 25.89 10.86 2.04
C ASN A 268 24.79 11.77 2.59
N VAL A 269 25.18 12.87 3.22
CA VAL A 269 24.26 13.97 3.57
C VAL A 269 24.57 15.13 2.64
N LEU A 270 23.61 15.47 1.78
CA LEU A 270 23.76 16.52 0.78
C LEU A 270 23.48 17.92 1.36
N ILE A 271 22.53 17.98 2.31
CA ILE A 271 22.15 19.20 3.02
C ILE A 271 21.57 18.82 4.38
N ASP A 272 21.87 19.62 5.41
CA ASP A 272 21.21 19.59 6.72
C ASP A 272 21.26 21.01 7.30
N ARG A 273 20.25 21.82 6.96
CA ARG A 273 20.18 23.22 7.38
C ARG A 273 18.76 23.78 7.26
N HIS A 274 18.57 24.99 7.77
CA HIS A 274 17.38 25.78 7.48
C HIS A 274 17.47 26.39 6.07
N VAL A 275 16.36 26.35 5.35
CA VAL A 275 16.18 26.93 4.01
C VAL A 275 14.92 27.77 3.97
N SER A 276 14.91 28.78 3.10
CA SER A 276 13.72 29.60 2.88
C SER A 276 12.66 28.84 2.06
N ALA A 277 11.42 29.30 2.12
CA ALA A 277 10.39 28.92 1.15
C ALA A 277 10.87 29.17 -0.29
N GLY A 278 10.38 28.35 -1.21
CA GLY A 278 10.70 28.39 -2.63
C GLY A 278 11.46 27.16 -3.12
N ARG A 279 11.82 27.20 -4.39
CA ARG A 279 12.49 26.11 -5.10
C ARG A 279 14.01 26.19 -4.92
N HIS A 280 14.60 25.06 -4.61
CA HIS A 280 16.02 24.88 -4.36
C HIS A 280 16.55 23.70 -5.16
N THR A 281 17.87 23.59 -5.22
CA THR A 281 18.54 22.42 -5.77
C THR A 281 19.69 22.04 -4.87
N VAL A 282 19.99 20.74 -4.84
CA VAL A 282 21.22 20.21 -4.24
C VAL A 282 21.86 19.24 -5.22
N THR A 283 23.18 19.26 -5.35
CA THR A 283 23.90 18.36 -6.25
C THR A 283 24.51 17.22 -5.44
N TRP A 284 24.30 16.00 -5.90
CA TRP A 284 25.02 14.84 -5.41
C TRP A 284 26.12 14.47 -6.39
N ASN A 285 27.38 14.49 -5.94
CA ASN A 285 28.50 13.90 -6.65
C ASN A 285 28.81 12.54 -6.02
N ALA A 286 28.55 11.46 -6.76
CA ALA A 286 28.70 10.08 -6.32
C ALA A 286 30.07 9.48 -6.70
N GLU A 287 31.10 10.32 -6.81
CA GLU A 287 32.47 9.86 -6.99
C GLU A 287 32.87 8.91 -5.84
N GLY A 288 33.47 7.76 -6.19
CA GLY A 288 33.78 6.71 -5.22
C GLY A 288 32.61 5.82 -4.78
N VAL A 289 31.36 6.15 -5.11
CA VAL A 289 30.17 5.33 -4.78
C VAL A 289 29.95 4.24 -5.85
N PRO A 290 29.68 2.97 -5.50
CA PRO A 290 29.42 1.90 -6.49
C PRO A 290 28.19 2.17 -7.37
N SER A 291 28.20 1.72 -8.63
CA SER A 291 26.98 1.77 -9.46
C SER A 291 25.85 0.97 -8.82
N GLY A 292 24.62 1.48 -8.93
CA GLY A 292 23.46 0.88 -8.29
C GLY A 292 22.31 1.87 -8.10
N THR A 293 21.25 1.37 -7.48
CA THR A 293 20.09 2.17 -7.08
C THR A 293 20.28 2.72 -5.68
N TYR A 294 20.01 4.00 -5.52
CA TYR A 294 20.03 4.72 -4.26
C TYR A 294 18.72 5.45 -4.07
N LEU A 295 18.39 5.81 -2.83
CA LEU A 295 17.27 6.68 -2.53
C LEU A 295 17.82 8.02 -2.03
N ILE A 296 17.38 9.11 -2.67
CA ILE A 296 17.54 10.44 -2.12
C ILE A 296 16.37 10.67 -1.17
N ARG A 297 16.66 10.78 0.12
CA ARG A 297 15.69 10.96 1.20
C ARG A 297 15.74 12.40 1.68
N ALA A 298 14.61 13.08 1.69
CA ALA A 298 14.46 14.45 2.14
C ALA A 298 13.51 14.49 3.34
N GLU A 299 13.98 15.07 4.44
CA GLU A 299 13.34 15.08 5.74
C GLU A 299 13.15 16.53 6.19
N THR A 300 11.93 16.86 6.59
CA THR A 300 11.58 18.12 7.27
C THR A 300 10.95 17.80 8.61
N ASP A 301 10.71 18.82 9.42
CA ASP A 301 9.97 18.67 10.68
C ASP A 301 8.54 18.14 10.45
N THR A 302 7.99 18.25 9.23
CA THR A 302 6.62 17.86 8.87
C THR A 302 6.50 16.54 8.14
N GLY A 303 7.61 15.92 7.70
CA GLY A 303 7.56 14.62 7.05
C GLY A 303 8.77 14.27 6.21
N VAL A 304 8.68 13.13 5.53
CA VAL A 304 9.75 12.56 4.71
C VAL A 304 9.26 12.32 3.27
N ARG A 305 10.14 12.54 2.31
CA ARG A 305 9.96 12.22 0.88
C ARG A 305 11.20 11.55 0.35
N SER A 306 11.04 10.51 -0.47
CA SER A 306 12.17 9.85 -1.13
C SER A 306 12.01 9.79 -2.65
N ARG A 307 13.12 9.78 -3.38
CA ARG A 307 13.17 9.58 -4.84
C ARG A 307 14.32 8.64 -5.22
N PRO A 308 14.11 7.70 -6.16
CA PRO A 308 15.17 6.82 -6.61
C PRO A 308 16.18 7.57 -7.50
N ALA A 309 17.45 7.25 -7.34
CA ALA A 309 18.55 7.73 -8.17
C ALA A 309 19.41 6.55 -8.64
N ILE A 310 19.64 6.46 -9.96
CA ILE A 310 20.38 5.36 -10.58
C ILE A 310 21.76 5.86 -11.00
N LEU A 311 22.80 5.40 -10.28
CA LEU A 311 24.19 5.67 -10.62
C LEU A 311 24.71 4.60 -11.58
N LEU A 312 25.13 5.02 -12.78
CA LEU A 312 25.70 4.14 -13.79
C LEU A 312 27.08 4.66 -14.19
N LYS A 313 28.13 3.85 -13.98
CA LYS A 313 29.51 4.21 -14.32
C LYS A 313 29.94 3.67 -15.67
#